data_AF-A0A920B2C8-F1
#
_entry.id   AF-A0A920B2C8-F1
#
_cell.length_a   1.000
_cell.length_b   1.000
_cell.length_c   1.000
_cell.angle_alpha   90.00
_cell.angle_beta   90.00
_cell.angle_gamma   90.00
#
_symmetry.space_group_name_H-M   'P 1'
#
loop_
_entity.id
_entity.type
_entity.pdbx_description
1 polymer ?
#
loop_
_entity_poly.entity_id
_entity_poly.type
_entity_poly.pdbx_seq_one_letter_code
_entity_poly.pdbx_strand_id
1 'polypeptide(L)'
;MDNTREPVGHLSAIIGIALLLIGFVVFGVIEQKAWSHQAALTQSFEACMESAPFKQSLRVPRPEAVFTDEQLRNHFDAFDQMLKETGLPPVWNGKTLVAWKEFHKNSIEFARQCHGQLGIDQPQRQLKGTYAKPVWDPNSPIWRQAD
;
A
#
# COMPACT_ATOMS: atom_id res chain seq x y z
N MET A 1 -52.46 -30.29 45.62
CA MET A 1 -51.44 -30.96 44.78
C MET A 1 -50.76 -29.87 44.00
N ASP A 2 -49.50 -29.60 44.33
CA ASP A 2 -48.69 -28.56 43.71
C ASP A 2 -48.48 -28.81 42.23
N ASN A 3 -48.60 -27.73 41.46
CA ASN A 3 -48.34 -27.66 40.03
C ASN A 3 -46.83 -27.45 39.82
N THR A 4 -46.10 -28.50 39.46
CA THR A 4 -44.74 -28.37 38.92
C THR A 4 -44.75 -28.68 37.44
N ARG A 5 -45.11 -27.66 36.63
CA ARG A 5 -44.73 -27.63 35.21
C ARG A 5 -43.27 -27.19 35.15
N GLU A 6 -42.38 -28.10 34.79
CA GLU A 6 -40.97 -27.81 34.63
C GLU A 6 -40.71 -26.71 33.57
N PRO A 7 -39.77 -25.78 33.82
CA PRO A 7 -39.44 -24.69 32.91
C PRO A 7 -38.42 -25.14 31.85
N VAL A 8 -38.70 -26.23 31.13
CA VAL A 8 -37.76 -26.80 30.14
C VAL A 8 -37.50 -25.85 28.96
N GLY A 9 -38.48 -24.96 28.65
CA GLY A 9 -38.36 -23.97 27.57
C GLY A 9 -37.54 -22.71 27.91
N HIS A 10 -37.42 -22.36 29.20
CA HIS A 10 -36.67 -21.15 29.59
C HIS A 10 -35.16 -21.39 29.63
N LEU A 11 -34.73 -22.57 30.09
CA LEU A 11 -33.31 -22.92 30.20
C LEU A 11 -32.66 -23.05 28.82
N SER A 12 -33.36 -23.67 27.87
CA SER A 12 -32.93 -23.82 26.48
C SER A 12 -32.86 -22.47 25.75
N ALA A 13 -33.80 -21.54 25.98
CA ALA A 13 -33.74 -20.19 25.45
C ALA A 13 -32.57 -19.36 26.02
N ILE A 14 -32.29 -19.46 27.32
CA ILE A 14 -31.16 -18.78 27.97
C ILE A 14 -29.82 -19.28 27.42
N ILE A 15 -29.67 -20.60 27.24
CA ILE A 15 -28.47 -21.20 26.64
C ILE A 15 -28.28 -20.70 25.20
N GLY A 16 -29.35 -20.64 24.41
CA GLY A 16 -29.30 -20.15 23.03
C GLY A 16 -28.84 -18.69 22.93
N ILE A 17 -29.37 -17.81 23.80
CA ILE A 17 -28.98 -16.39 23.85
C ILE A 17 -27.53 -16.23 24.31
N ALA A 18 -27.11 -16.98 25.33
CA ALA A 18 -25.74 -16.94 25.82
C ALA A 18 -24.72 -17.36 24.73
N LEU A 19 -25.02 -18.43 23.98
CA LEU A 19 -24.18 -18.87 22.85
C LEU A 19 -24.14 -17.84 21.71
N LEU A 20 -25.26 -17.17 21.42
CA LEU A 20 -25.32 -16.09 20.43
C LEU A 20 -24.45 -14.90 20.83
N LEU A 21 -24.52 -14.48 22.09
CA LEU A 21 -23.69 -13.39 22.62
C LEU A 21 -22.20 -13.75 22.60
N ILE A 22 -21.83 -14.97 22.99
CA ILE A 22 -20.45 -15.46 22.89
C ILE A 22 -20.00 -15.45 21.42
N GLY A 23 -20.85 -15.93 20.51
CA GLY A 23 -20.60 -15.90 19.07
C GLY A 23 -20.32 -14.49 18.55
N PHE A 24 -21.16 -13.52 18.89
CA PHE A 24 -20.97 -12.12 18.49
C PHE A 24 -19.69 -11.49 19.06
N VAL A 25 -19.37 -11.75 20.34
CA VAL A 25 -18.15 -11.23 20.97
C VAL A 25 -16.90 -11.83 20.31
N VAL A 26 -16.89 -13.14 20.08
CA VAL A 26 -15.74 -13.81 19.43
C VAL A 26 -15.58 -13.32 17.99
N PHE A 27 -16.65 -13.22 17.22
CA PHE A 27 -16.60 -12.69 15.84
C PHE A 27 -16.10 -11.24 15.82
N GLY A 28 -16.65 -10.38 16.68
CA GLY A 28 -16.25 -8.96 16.78
C GLY A 28 -14.78 -8.77 17.18
N VAL A 29 -14.27 -9.58 18.13
CA VAL A 29 -12.85 -9.52 18.55
C VAL A 29 -11.91 -10.00 17.44
N ILE A 30 -12.27 -11.04 16.69
CA ILE A 30 -11.47 -11.55 15.58
C ILE A 30 -11.40 -10.49 14.46
N GLU A 31 -12.54 -9.88 14.10
CA GLU A 31 -12.58 -8.83 13.09
C GLU A 31 -11.75 -7.62 13.48
N GLN A 32 -11.87 -7.13 14.73
CA GLN A 32 -11.04 -6.02 15.22
C GLN A 32 -9.55 -6.35 15.14
N LYS A 33 -9.16 -7.56 15.56
CA LYS A 33 -7.75 -7.98 15.54
C LYS A 33 -7.22 -8.09 14.10
N ALA A 34 -7.99 -8.65 13.18
CA ALA A 34 -7.63 -8.71 11.76
C ALA A 34 -7.50 -7.31 11.15
N TRP A 35 -8.43 -6.41 11.46
CA TRP A 35 -8.38 -5.02 11.01
C TRP A 35 -7.17 -4.26 11.56
N SER A 36 -6.83 -4.48 12.83
CA SER A 36 -5.63 -3.89 13.46
C SER A 36 -4.34 -4.43 12.85
N HIS A 37 -4.31 -5.72 12.52
CA HIS A 37 -3.14 -6.35 11.90
C HIS A 37 -2.92 -5.83 10.48
N GLN A 38 -3.99 -5.74 9.69
CA GLN A 38 -3.93 -5.20 8.33
C GLN A 38 -3.49 -3.72 8.33
N ALA A 39 -3.99 -2.92 9.29
CA ALA A 39 -3.58 -1.53 9.45
C ALA A 39 -2.10 -1.39 9.84
N ALA A 40 -1.63 -2.19 10.80
CA ALA A 40 -0.24 -2.20 11.23
C ALA A 40 0.71 -2.65 10.10
N LEU A 41 0.34 -3.70 9.37
CA LEU A 41 1.10 -4.18 8.21
C LEU A 41 1.18 -3.11 7.11
N THR A 42 0.07 -2.43 6.85
CA THR A 42 0.05 -1.29 5.92
C THR A 42 1.01 -0.22 6.38
N GLN A 43 0.96 0.22 7.63
CA GLN A 43 1.86 1.25 8.16
C GLN A 43 3.34 0.86 8.05
N SER A 44 3.69 -0.40 8.34
CA SER A 44 5.05 -0.91 8.15
C SER A 44 5.47 -0.88 6.68
N PHE A 45 4.56 -1.20 5.77
CA PHE A 45 4.82 -1.10 4.32
C PHE A 45 5.03 0.34 3.88
N GLU A 46 4.20 1.29 4.36
CA GLU A 46 4.39 2.72 4.07
C GLU A 46 5.76 3.20 4.55
N ALA A 47 6.14 2.83 5.77
CA ALA A 47 7.44 3.16 6.34
C ALA A 47 8.61 2.60 5.51
N CYS A 48 8.50 1.36 5.03
CA CYS A 48 9.49 0.79 4.12
C CYS A 48 9.59 1.60 2.82
N MET A 49 8.44 1.98 2.25
CA MET A 49 8.37 2.73 1.00
C MET A 49 8.81 4.20 1.10
N GLU A 50 9.08 4.75 2.28
CA GLU A 50 9.48 6.16 2.43
C GLU A 50 10.83 6.49 1.76
N SER A 51 11.71 5.49 1.56
CA SER A 51 12.95 5.65 0.80
C SER A 51 12.82 5.30 -0.68
N ALA A 52 11.62 4.93 -1.15
CA ALA A 52 11.41 4.59 -2.56
C ALA A 52 11.65 5.81 -3.46
N PRO A 53 12.15 5.62 -4.70
CA PRO A 53 12.47 6.72 -5.62
C PRO A 53 11.33 7.73 -5.80
N PHE A 54 10.08 7.26 -5.91
CA PHE A 54 8.91 8.14 -6.07
C PHE A 54 8.53 8.95 -4.84
N LYS A 55 8.83 8.50 -3.62
CA LYS A 55 8.63 9.32 -2.42
C LYS A 55 9.68 10.42 -2.34
N GLN A 56 10.90 10.12 -2.74
CA GLN A 56 11.99 11.10 -2.76
C GLN A 56 11.77 12.21 -3.80
N SER A 57 11.24 11.87 -4.99
CA SER A 57 10.91 12.88 -6.01
C SER A 57 9.82 13.87 -5.58
N LEU A 58 8.94 13.49 -4.66
CA LEU A 58 7.89 14.37 -4.12
C LEU A 58 8.38 15.30 -3.00
N ARG A 59 9.56 15.03 -2.42
CA ARG A 59 10.13 15.79 -1.30
C ARG A 59 11.01 16.96 -1.73
N VAL A 60 11.13 17.20 -3.03
CA VAL A 60 12.05 18.17 -3.59
C VAL A 60 11.45 19.58 -3.47
N PRO A 61 12.15 20.55 -2.86
CA PRO A 61 11.74 21.95 -2.90
C PRO A 61 11.72 22.45 -4.35
N ARG A 62 10.86 23.42 -4.64
CA ARG A 62 10.61 23.88 -6.01
C ARG A 62 11.93 24.18 -6.75
N PRO A 63 12.09 23.70 -8.00
CA PRO A 63 13.36 23.80 -8.73
C PRO A 63 13.82 25.24 -8.97
N GLU A 64 12.89 26.22 -8.94
CA GLU A 64 13.21 27.65 -9.08
C GLU A 64 14.12 28.18 -7.96
N ALA A 65 14.21 27.50 -6.81
CA ALA A 65 15.06 27.91 -5.70
C ALA A 65 16.49 27.34 -5.77
N VAL A 66 16.80 26.49 -6.76
CA VAL A 66 18.00 25.64 -6.76
C VAL A 66 18.95 25.94 -7.95
N PHE A 67 18.45 26.52 -9.04
CA PHE A 67 19.23 26.70 -10.28
C PHE A 67 19.46 28.16 -10.64
N THR A 68 20.68 28.45 -11.13
CA THR A 68 20.98 29.65 -11.92
C THR A 68 20.38 29.52 -13.33
N ASP A 69 20.28 30.64 -14.07
CA ASP A 69 19.73 30.66 -15.44
C ASP A 69 20.44 29.67 -16.39
N GLU A 70 21.77 29.56 -16.29
CA GLU A 70 22.55 28.62 -17.11
C GLU A 70 22.24 27.16 -16.75
N GLN A 71 22.14 26.87 -15.45
CA GLN A 71 21.79 25.52 -14.98
C GLN A 71 20.36 25.15 -15.36
N LEU A 72 19.44 26.11 -15.37
CA LEU A 72 18.07 25.91 -15.80
C LEU A 72 18.01 25.58 -17.29
N ARG A 73 18.77 26.28 -18.14
CA ARG A 73 18.84 25.97 -19.57
C ARG A 73 19.40 24.57 -19.82
N ASN A 74 20.52 24.23 -19.19
CA ASN A 74 21.10 22.90 -19.30
C ASN A 74 20.15 21.79 -18.81
N HIS A 75 19.33 22.08 -17.79
CA HIS A 75 18.32 21.16 -17.29
C HIS A 75 17.22 20.89 -18.33
N PHE A 76 16.71 21.93 -18.98
CA PHE A 76 15.72 21.79 -20.05
C PHE A 76 16.29 21.09 -21.29
N ASP A 77 17.53 21.40 -21.69
CA ASP A 77 18.19 20.71 -22.80
C ASP A 77 18.34 19.20 -22.53
N ALA A 78 18.70 18.82 -21.30
CA ALA A 78 18.78 17.43 -20.88
C ALA A 78 17.39 16.74 -20.84
N PHE A 79 16.36 17.48 -20.41
CA PHE A 79 14.97 17.00 -20.43
C PHE A 79 14.53 16.67 -21.85
N ASP A 80 14.70 17.63 -22.78
CA ASP A 80 14.29 17.50 -24.17
C ASP A 80 15.03 16.36 -24.87
N GLN A 81 16.33 16.22 -24.60
CA GLN A 81 17.12 15.12 -25.14
C GLN A 81 16.58 13.75 -24.71
N MET A 82 16.33 13.55 -23.41
CA MET A 82 15.78 12.29 -22.90
C MET A 82 14.36 12.01 -23.41
N LEU A 83 13.52 13.05 -23.54
CA LEU A 83 12.20 12.91 -24.15
C LEU A 83 12.31 12.45 -25.60
N LYS A 84 13.25 13.00 -26.37
CA LYS A 84 13.50 12.62 -27.76
C LYS A 84 13.99 11.17 -27.88
N GLU A 85 14.85 10.74 -26.98
CA GLU A 85 15.44 9.40 -26.98
C GLU A 85 14.45 8.31 -26.52
N THR A 86 13.67 8.61 -25.48
CA THR A 86 12.82 7.59 -24.81
C THR A 86 11.35 7.67 -25.22
N GLY A 87 10.93 8.77 -25.83
CA GLY A 87 9.54 9.08 -26.15
C GLY A 87 8.67 9.37 -24.92
N LEU A 88 9.25 9.43 -23.72
CA LEU A 88 8.54 9.66 -22.46
C LEU A 88 9.20 10.81 -21.68
N PRO A 89 8.41 11.63 -20.97
CA PRO A 89 8.96 12.72 -20.17
C PRO A 89 9.81 12.15 -19.02
N PRO A 90 11.09 12.54 -18.89
CA PRO A 90 11.91 12.11 -17.78
C PRO A 90 11.39 12.65 -16.44
N VAL A 91 11.73 11.96 -15.36
CA VAL A 91 11.32 12.32 -14.00
C VAL A 91 12.50 12.89 -13.25
N TRP A 92 12.29 13.95 -12.48
CA TRP A 92 13.26 14.42 -11.50
C TRP A 92 13.18 13.57 -10.23
N ASN A 93 14.28 12.89 -9.86
CA ASN A 93 14.30 12.04 -8.66
C ASN A 93 14.73 12.78 -7.37
N GLY A 94 14.89 14.10 -7.42
CA GLY A 94 15.46 14.90 -6.34
C GLY A 94 16.93 15.26 -6.51
N LYS A 95 17.62 14.63 -7.47
CA LYS A 95 19.03 14.91 -7.77
C LYS A 95 19.32 15.07 -9.26
N THR A 96 18.68 14.27 -10.10
CA THR A 96 18.88 14.27 -11.55
C THR A 96 17.59 13.89 -12.27
N LEU A 97 17.51 14.25 -13.54
CA LEU A 97 16.56 13.66 -14.47
C LEU A 97 16.92 12.19 -14.68
N VAL A 98 15.89 11.34 -14.66
CA VAL A 98 15.98 9.90 -14.94
C VAL A 98 14.89 9.49 -15.92
N ALA A 99 15.16 8.47 -16.73
CA ALA A 99 14.18 7.97 -17.69
C ALA A 99 12.93 7.44 -16.97
N TRP A 100 11.74 7.77 -17.50
CA TRP A 100 10.45 7.40 -16.91
C TRP A 100 10.34 5.90 -16.61
N LYS A 101 10.74 5.06 -17.58
CA LYS A 101 10.68 3.60 -17.46
C LYS A 101 11.59 3.08 -16.35
N GLU A 102 12.82 3.58 -16.28
CA GLU A 102 13.77 3.19 -15.22
C GLU A 102 13.27 3.59 -13.84
N PHE A 103 12.73 4.82 -13.72
CA PHE A 103 12.17 5.32 -12.48
C PHE A 103 11.02 4.44 -11.96
N HIS A 104 10.09 4.04 -12.84
CA HIS A 104 8.99 3.16 -12.49
C HIS A 104 9.47 1.76 -12.15
N LYS A 105 10.36 1.19 -12.96
CA LYS A 105 10.97 -0.13 -12.70
C LYS A 105 11.62 -0.18 -11.32
N ASN A 106 12.44 0.83 -10.99
CA ASN A 106 13.12 0.91 -9.69
C ASN A 106 12.14 1.07 -8.54
N SER A 107 11.05 1.83 -8.72
CA SER A 107 10.02 1.99 -7.69
C SER A 107 9.26 0.69 -7.41
N ILE A 108 8.99 -0.11 -8.45
CA ILE A 108 8.32 -1.40 -8.32
C ILE A 108 9.25 -2.48 -7.78
N GLU A 109 10.53 -2.47 -8.15
CA GLU A 109 11.53 -3.34 -7.53
C GLU A 109 11.64 -3.06 -6.02
N PHE A 110 11.63 -1.78 -5.65
CA PHE A 110 11.65 -1.38 -4.24
C PHE A 110 10.40 -1.88 -3.50
N ALA A 111 9.21 -1.76 -4.10
CA ALA A 111 7.99 -2.32 -3.55
C ALA A 111 8.08 -3.85 -3.36
N ARG A 112 8.69 -4.56 -4.32
CA ARG A 112 8.94 -6.02 -4.21
C ARG A 112 9.82 -6.36 -3.01
N GLN A 113 10.87 -5.58 -2.77
CA GLN A 113 11.74 -5.77 -1.61
C GLN A 113 10.99 -5.55 -0.30
N CYS A 114 10.17 -4.49 -0.21
CA CYS A 114 9.32 -4.25 0.95
C CYS A 114 8.30 -5.38 1.18
N HIS A 115 7.70 -5.92 0.12
CA HIS A 115 6.84 -7.10 0.23
C HIS A 115 7.59 -8.30 0.81
N GLY A 116 8.78 -8.59 0.29
CA GLY A 116 9.61 -9.70 0.79
C GLY A 116 10.03 -9.54 2.26
N GLN A 117 10.41 -8.33 2.68
CA GLN A 117 10.80 -8.05 4.07
C GLN A 117 9.64 -8.19 5.06
N LEU A 118 8.41 -7.89 4.63
CA LEU A 118 7.22 -7.88 5.48
C LEU A 118 6.34 -9.13 5.31
N GLY A 119 6.72 -10.08 4.44
CA GLY A 119 5.94 -11.29 4.18
C GLY A 119 4.58 -11.01 3.51
N ILE A 120 4.54 -10.04 2.59
CA ILE A 120 3.32 -9.66 1.86
C ILE A 120 3.29 -10.41 0.52
N ASP A 121 2.37 -11.37 0.41
CA ASP A 121 2.19 -12.19 -0.80
C ASP A 121 0.96 -11.79 -1.62
N GLN A 122 -0.04 -11.21 -0.97
CA GLN A 122 -1.32 -10.77 -1.55
C GLN A 122 -1.63 -9.33 -1.12
N PRO A 123 -0.87 -8.35 -1.62
CA PRO A 123 -0.96 -6.95 -1.18
C PRO A 123 -2.37 -6.37 -1.27
N GLN A 124 -3.17 -6.75 -2.28
CA GLN A 124 -4.55 -6.28 -2.45
C GLN A 124 -5.50 -6.77 -1.33
N ARG A 125 -5.15 -7.86 -0.64
CA ARG A 125 -5.92 -8.40 0.50
C ARG A 125 -5.29 -8.04 1.84
N GLN A 126 -3.96 -7.88 1.89
CA GLN A 126 -3.20 -7.68 3.12
C GLN A 126 -2.93 -6.21 3.44
N LEU A 127 -2.96 -5.32 2.46
CA LEU A 127 -2.75 -3.87 2.65
C LEU A 127 -4.06 -3.11 2.52
N LYS A 128 -4.05 -1.85 2.94
CA LYS A 128 -5.17 -0.90 2.81
C LYS A 128 -4.80 0.30 1.94
N GLY A 129 -5.82 1.02 1.47
CA GLY A 129 -5.67 2.32 0.82
C GLY A 129 -4.90 2.25 -0.50
N THR A 130 -4.03 3.23 -0.72
CA THR A 130 -3.27 3.39 -1.97
C THR A 130 -2.43 2.16 -2.30
N TYR A 131 -1.80 1.56 -1.29
CA TYR A 131 -0.87 0.43 -1.47
C TYR A 131 -1.57 -0.92 -1.69
N ALA A 132 -2.89 -1.00 -1.50
CA ALA A 132 -3.68 -2.15 -1.91
C ALA A 132 -3.98 -2.16 -3.43
N LYS A 133 -3.60 -1.11 -4.18
CA LYS A 133 -3.88 -1.03 -5.62
C LYS A 133 -2.94 -1.92 -6.43
N PRO A 134 -3.39 -2.53 -7.54
CA PRO A 134 -2.57 -3.42 -8.37
C PRO A 134 -1.30 -2.78 -8.95
N VAL A 135 -1.23 -1.45 -9.03
CA VAL A 135 -0.02 -0.74 -9.48
C VAL A 135 1.15 -0.90 -8.50
N TRP A 136 0.91 -1.20 -7.23
CA TRP A 136 1.96 -1.43 -6.22
C TRP A 136 2.31 -2.90 -6.03
N ASP A 137 1.65 -3.79 -6.75
CA ASP A 137 1.97 -5.22 -6.75
C ASP A 137 2.87 -5.55 -7.93
N PRO A 138 4.16 -5.90 -7.71
CA PRO A 138 5.09 -6.26 -8.77
C PRO A 138 4.68 -7.48 -9.59
N ASN A 139 3.76 -8.30 -9.09
CA ASN A 139 3.22 -9.48 -9.76
C ASN A 139 1.90 -9.19 -10.52
N SER A 140 1.41 -7.96 -10.43
CA SER A 140 0.21 -7.52 -11.14
C SER A 140 0.39 -7.62 -12.66
N PRO A 141 -0.67 -7.96 -13.41
CA PRO A 141 -0.66 -7.93 -14.88
C PRO A 141 -0.22 -6.59 -15.47
N ILE A 142 -0.43 -5.48 -14.75
CA ILE A 142 -0.03 -4.13 -15.16
C ILE A 142 1.48 -4.05 -15.46
N TRP A 143 2.29 -4.79 -14.70
CA TRP A 143 3.74 -4.82 -14.87
C TRP A 143 4.21 -5.98 -15.75
N ARG A 144 3.57 -7.14 -15.66
CA ARG A 144 3.93 -8.32 -16.46
C ARG A 144 3.62 -8.19 -17.96
N GLN A 145 2.76 -7.25 -18.34
CA GLN A 145 2.43 -6.96 -19.74
C GLN A 145 3.21 -5.75 -20.30
N ALA A 146 4.06 -5.11 -19.50
CA ALA A 146 4.81 -3.92 -19.88
C ALA A 146 6.23 -4.24 -20.41
N ASP A 147 6.60 -5.52 -20.43
CA ASP A 147 7.83 -6.07 -21.03
C ASP A 147 7.55 -6.55 -22.47
#